data_AF-A0A9D0IAL4-F1
#
_entry.id   AF-A0A9D0IAL4-F1
#
_cell.length_a   1.000
_cell.length_b   1.000
_cell.length_c   1.000
_cell.angle_alpha   90.00
_cell.angle_beta   90.00
_cell.angle_gamma   90.00
#
_symmetry.space_group_name_H-M   'P 1'
#
loop_
_entity.id
_entity.type
_entity.pdbx_description
1 polymer ?
#
loop_
_entity_poly.entity_id
_entity_poly.type
_entity_poly.pdbx_seq_one_letter_code
_entity_poly.pdbx_strand_id
1 'polypeptide(L)'
;CTEDLHNYQDPDFAPSGGWLVFAADFSGRYEIWKAQVQSDGSLTDLTQLTRSDDKWSLQPAWSSDGNWVVFVRGTPAGDDVRLPDLQNPRLYAVRANGASLRALNVAGEEPAWTGGGPAGGGSHRVYLPLVVRP
;
A
#
# COMPACT_ATOMS: atom_id res chain seq x y z
N CYS A 1 13.76 -26.70 -7.52
CA CYS A 1 12.47 -26.01 -7.64
C CYS A 1 12.73 -24.54 -7.45
N THR A 2 12.81 -23.79 -8.54
CA THR A 2 13.14 -22.36 -8.52
C THR A 2 11.90 -21.56 -8.16
N GLU A 3 12.05 -20.72 -7.14
CA GLU A 3 11.02 -19.96 -6.48
C GLU A 3 10.43 -18.88 -7.38
N ASP A 4 9.18 -19.08 -7.79
CA ASP A 4 8.36 -18.12 -8.52
C ASP A 4 7.51 -17.32 -7.53
N LEU A 5 8.18 -16.55 -6.66
CA LEU A 5 7.51 -15.68 -5.70
C LEU A 5 7.11 -14.41 -6.44
N HIS A 6 5.87 -14.38 -6.93
CA HIS A 6 5.19 -13.14 -7.27
C HIS A 6 5.25 -12.24 -6.03
N ASN A 7 5.97 -11.13 -6.18
CA ASN A 7 6.53 -10.37 -5.07
C ASN A 7 5.45 -9.43 -4.48
N TYR A 8 4.40 -10.01 -3.89
CA TYR A 8 3.34 -9.29 -3.20
C TYR A 8 3.83 -8.87 -1.83
N GLN A 9 3.94 -7.57 -1.60
CA GLN A 9 4.41 -7.01 -0.33
C GLN A 9 3.29 -6.21 0.34
N ASP A 10 3.34 -6.18 1.67
CA ASP A 10 2.54 -5.30 2.54
C ASP A 10 1.03 -5.29 2.24
N PRO A 11 0.33 -6.43 2.23
CA PRO A 11 -1.09 -6.46 1.95
C PRO A 11 -1.91 -5.83 3.09
N ASP A 12 -3.00 -5.14 2.74
CA ASP A 12 -3.99 -4.62 3.69
C ASP A 12 -5.44 -4.81 3.20
N PHE A 13 -6.32 -5.19 4.10
CA PHE A 13 -7.73 -5.45 3.79
C PHE A 13 -8.57 -4.17 3.95
N ALA A 14 -9.52 -3.97 3.03
CA ALA A 14 -10.48 -2.90 3.17
C ALA A 14 -11.35 -3.11 4.44
N PRO A 15 -11.72 -2.04 5.16
CA PRO A 15 -12.54 -2.15 6.38
C PRO A 15 -13.90 -2.83 6.17
N SER A 16 -14.49 -2.70 4.98
CA SER A 16 -15.75 -3.36 4.62
C SER A 16 -15.61 -4.87 4.38
N GLY A 17 -14.38 -5.39 4.36
CA GLY A 17 -14.06 -6.73 3.87
C GLY A 17 -14.13 -6.84 2.34
N GLY A 18 -13.68 -7.99 1.84
CA GLY A 18 -13.80 -8.40 0.43
C GLY A 18 -12.84 -7.72 -0.55
N TRP A 19 -12.10 -6.71 -0.14
CA TRP A 19 -11.07 -6.07 -0.97
C TRP A 19 -9.70 -6.10 -0.27
N LEU A 20 -8.66 -6.22 -1.08
CA LEU A 20 -7.26 -6.23 -0.67
C LEU A 20 -6.52 -5.14 -1.46
N VAL A 21 -5.59 -4.43 -0.81
CA VAL A 21 -4.54 -3.67 -1.49
C VAL A 21 -3.19 -4.29 -1.18
N PHE A 22 -2.26 -4.20 -2.13
CA PHE A 22 -0.92 -4.74 -1.99
C PHE A 22 0.02 -4.04 -2.97
N ALA A 23 1.32 -4.07 -2.66
CA ALA A 23 2.33 -3.67 -3.61
C ALA A 23 2.72 -4.86 -4.50
N ALA A 24 2.74 -4.66 -5.81
CA ALA A 24 3.20 -5.68 -6.76
C ALA A 24 3.93 -5.06 -7.94
N ASP A 25 4.92 -5.80 -8.41
CA ASP A 25 5.59 -5.55 -9.67
C ASP A 25 5.03 -6.44 -10.78
N PHE A 26 4.13 -5.89 -11.57
CA PHE A 26 3.67 -6.51 -12.83
C PHE A 26 4.25 -5.83 -14.07
N SER A 27 5.05 -4.76 -13.91
CA SER A 27 5.46 -3.88 -15.01
C SER A 27 6.94 -3.47 -14.99
N GLY A 28 7.77 -4.16 -14.21
CA GLY A 28 9.17 -3.81 -13.91
C GLY A 28 9.33 -2.76 -12.81
N ARG A 29 8.29 -2.52 -12.01
CA ARG A 29 8.23 -1.52 -10.94
C ARG A 29 7.07 -1.77 -9.99
N TYR A 30 7.33 -1.56 -8.70
CA TYR A 30 6.32 -1.69 -7.66
C TYR A 30 5.27 -0.59 -7.74
N GLU A 31 4.01 -1.02 -7.83
CA GLU A 31 2.85 -0.17 -7.73
C GLU A 31 1.83 -0.75 -6.76
N ILE A 32 0.91 0.10 -6.30
CA ILE A 32 -0.21 -0.31 -5.47
C ILE A 32 -1.32 -0.82 -6.38
N TRP A 33 -1.72 -2.05 -6.10
CA TRP A 33 -2.82 -2.73 -6.73
C TRP A 33 -3.93 -2.97 -5.73
N LYS A 34 -5.15 -3.13 -6.25
CA LYS A 34 -6.34 -3.49 -5.50
C LYS A 34 -7.00 -4.69 -6.17
N ALA A 35 -7.46 -5.65 -5.40
CA ALA A 35 -8.21 -6.80 -5.91
C ALA A 35 -9.36 -7.17 -4.96
N GLN A 36 -10.40 -7.79 -5.50
CA GLN A 36 -11.45 -8.40 -4.71
C GLN A 36 -11.02 -9.81 -4.29
N VAL A 37 -11.27 -10.18 -3.03
CA VAL A 37 -10.95 -11.51 -2.48
C VAL A 37 -12.20 -12.36 -2.49
N GLN A 38 -12.14 -13.49 -3.19
CA GLN A 38 -13.22 -14.47 -3.28
C GLN A 38 -13.18 -15.45 -2.11
N SER A 39 -14.28 -16.18 -1.90
CA SER A 39 -14.40 -17.15 -0.79
C SER A 39 -13.40 -18.32 -0.87
N ASP A 40 -12.90 -18.62 -2.07
CA ASP A 40 -11.88 -19.64 -2.31
C ASP A 40 -10.44 -19.10 -2.18
N GLY A 41 -10.29 -17.81 -1.81
CA GLY A 41 -9.01 -17.13 -1.68
C GLY A 41 -8.45 -16.58 -3.00
N SER A 42 -9.14 -16.75 -4.13
CA SER A 42 -8.72 -16.18 -5.41
C SER A 42 -8.92 -14.66 -5.45
N LEU A 43 -8.09 -13.98 -6.25
CA LEU A 43 -8.15 -12.54 -6.46
C LEU A 43 -8.82 -12.23 -7.80
N THR A 44 -9.84 -11.37 -7.79
CA THR A 44 -10.51 -10.85 -9.00
C THR A 44 -10.46 -9.32 -9.05
N ASP A 45 -10.95 -8.73 -10.14
CA ASP A 45 -11.12 -7.27 -10.27
C ASP A 45 -9.84 -6.47 -10.00
N LEU A 46 -8.72 -7.03 -10.44
CA LEU A 46 -7.40 -6.47 -10.27
C LEU A 46 -7.31 -5.09 -10.92
N THR A 47 -7.09 -4.08 -10.10
CA THR A 47 -7.08 -2.66 -10.47
C THR A 47 -5.78 -2.02 -10.02
N GLN A 48 -5.05 -1.41 -10.96
CA GLN A 48 -3.86 -0.63 -10.64
C GLN A 48 -4.28 0.75 -10.10
N LEU A 49 -3.89 1.08 -8.87
CA LEU A 49 -4.22 2.38 -8.25
C LEU A 49 -3.15 3.43 -8.52
N THR A 50 -1.90 3.02 -8.74
CA THR A 50 -0.78 3.95 -8.89
C THR A 50 0.03 3.67 -10.15
N ARG A 51 0.51 4.76 -10.77
CA ARG A 51 1.44 4.78 -11.91
C ARG A 51 2.53 5.82 -11.67
N SER A 52 3.73 5.58 -12.17
CA SER A 52 4.88 6.50 -12.16
C SER A 52 5.88 5.98 -13.22
N ASP A 53 6.89 6.77 -13.56
CA ASP A 53 7.88 6.35 -14.56
C ASP A 53 9.16 5.84 -13.89
N ASP A 54 9.48 6.35 -12.70
CA ASP A 54 10.80 6.23 -12.07
C ASP A 54 10.78 5.88 -10.57
N LYS A 55 9.59 5.78 -9.95
CA LYS A 55 9.44 5.54 -8.51
C LYS A 55 8.70 4.25 -8.21
N TRP A 56 8.93 3.71 -7.03
CA TRP A 56 8.17 2.59 -6.49
C TRP A 56 7.16 3.08 -5.46
N SER A 57 6.02 2.40 -5.42
CA SER A 57 4.97 2.61 -4.43
C SER A 57 4.83 1.34 -3.59
N LEU A 58 4.98 1.46 -2.26
CA LEU A 58 5.04 0.34 -1.31
C LEU A 58 4.21 0.65 -0.05
N GLN A 59 4.06 -0.34 0.83
CA GLN A 59 3.42 -0.19 2.15
C GLN A 59 2.03 0.49 2.09
N PRO A 60 1.07 -0.05 1.30
CA PRO A 60 -0.26 0.50 1.27
C PRO A 60 -1.03 0.25 2.56
N ALA A 61 -1.88 1.19 2.94
CA ALA A 61 -2.85 1.02 4.01
C ALA A 61 -4.19 1.68 3.65
N TRP A 62 -5.29 1.00 3.94
CA TRP A 62 -6.64 1.55 3.79
C TRP A 62 -6.96 2.56 4.88
N SER A 63 -7.62 3.65 4.51
CA SER A 63 -8.29 4.48 5.49
C SER A 63 -9.45 3.73 6.12
N SER A 64 -9.73 4.02 7.39
CA SER A 64 -10.81 3.36 8.16
C SER A 64 -12.20 3.57 7.56
N ASP A 65 -12.39 4.64 6.77
CA ASP A 65 -13.63 4.93 6.05
C ASP A 65 -13.72 4.22 4.67
N GLY A 66 -12.67 3.49 4.26
CA GLY A 66 -12.64 2.76 3.00
C GLY A 66 -12.58 3.64 1.73
N ASN A 67 -12.31 4.94 1.85
CA ASN A 67 -12.30 5.84 0.68
C ASN A 67 -10.90 6.10 0.13
N TRP A 68 -9.86 5.87 0.92
CA TRP A 68 -8.49 6.20 0.59
C TRP A 68 -7.56 5.03 0.85
N VAL A 69 -6.47 5.02 0.09
CA VAL A 69 -5.29 4.21 0.32
C VAL A 69 -4.12 5.16 0.46
N VAL A 70 -3.40 5.06 1.56
CA VAL A 70 -2.15 5.76 1.81
C VAL A 70 -1.00 4.81 1.54
N PHE A 71 0.14 5.33 1.09
CA PHE A 71 1.30 4.51 0.75
C PHE A 71 2.57 5.36 0.76
N VAL A 72 3.72 4.68 0.79
CA VAL A 72 5.03 5.32 0.64
C VAL A 72 5.46 5.24 -0.82
N ARG A 73 6.01 6.33 -1.35
CA ARG A 73 6.60 6.36 -2.69
C ARG A 73 7.95 7.05 -2.68
N GLY A 74 8.92 6.42 -3.32
CA GLY A 74 10.30 6.89 -3.38
C GLY A 74 11.03 6.36 -4.62
N THR A 75 12.24 6.84 -4.84
CA THR A 75 13.12 6.27 -5.87
C THR A 75 13.69 4.95 -5.37
N PRO A 76 13.79 3.90 -6.19
CA PRO A 76 14.38 2.62 -5.75
C PRO A 76 15.80 2.82 -5.20
N ALA A 77 16.10 2.21 -4.06
CA ALA A 77 17.41 2.24 -3.41
C ALA A 77 18.19 0.95 -3.71
N GLY A 78 18.76 0.86 -4.90
CA GLY A 78 19.51 -0.32 -5.35
C GLY A 78 18.73 -1.21 -6.31
N ASP A 79 19.36 -2.30 -6.72
CA ASP A 79 18.88 -3.16 -7.82
C ASP A 79 18.09 -4.38 -7.32
N ASP A 80 18.03 -4.61 -6.00
CA ASP A 80 17.35 -5.78 -5.43
C ASP A 80 15.85 -5.52 -5.24
N VAL A 81 15.07 -6.01 -6.20
CA VAL A 81 13.60 -5.94 -6.18
C VAL A 81 12.99 -6.84 -5.08
N ARG A 82 13.75 -7.78 -4.49
CA ARG A 82 13.23 -8.67 -3.42
C ARG A 82 13.13 -8.01 -2.06
N LEU A 83 13.99 -7.02 -1.81
CA LEU A 83 14.00 -6.22 -0.58
C LEU A 83 13.92 -4.75 -0.98
N PRO A 84 12.73 -4.28 -1.40
CA PRO A 84 12.61 -3.00 -2.05
C PRO A 84 12.79 -1.85 -1.06
N ASP A 85 14.00 -1.30 -0.99
CA ASP A 85 14.29 -0.08 -0.25
C ASP A 85 13.96 1.17 -1.09
N LEU A 86 13.59 2.25 -0.41
CA LEU A 86 13.26 3.53 -1.04
C LEU A 86 14.24 4.63 -0.62
N GLN A 87 14.82 5.32 -1.60
CA GLN A 87 15.46 6.62 -1.41
C GLN A 87 14.41 7.73 -1.44
N ASN A 88 14.55 8.70 -0.55
CA ASN A 88 13.66 9.87 -0.41
C ASN A 88 12.16 9.50 -0.35
N PRO A 89 11.75 8.57 0.52
CA PRO A 89 10.36 8.17 0.65
C PRO A 89 9.48 9.36 1.03
N ARG A 90 8.29 9.44 0.45
CA ARG A 90 7.24 10.40 0.82
C ARG A 90 5.91 9.70 0.92
N LEU A 91 5.04 10.24 1.77
CA LEU A 91 3.67 9.80 1.90
C LEU A 91 2.80 10.29 0.74
N TYR A 92 1.98 9.39 0.22
CA TYR A 92 0.97 9.68 -0.78
C TYR A 92 -0.38 9.12 -0.34
N ALA A 93 -1.45 9.66 -0.93
CA ALA A 93 -2.78 9.13 -0.83
C ALA A 93 -3.42 9.06 -2.21
N VAL A 94 -4.17 7.99 -2.47
CA VAL A 94 -5.01 7.83 -3.65
C VAL A 94 -6.40 7.37 -3.21
N ARG A 95 -7.46 7.76 -3.92
CA ARG A 95 -8.77 7.20 -3.63
C ARG A 95 -8.81 5.72 -3.98
N ALA A 96 -9.65 4.97 -3.27
CA ALA A 96 -9.89 3.55 -3.51
C ALA A 96 -10.29 3.20 -4.96
N ASN A 97 -10.82 4.18 -5.72
CA ASN A 97 -11.17 4.05 -7.13
C ASN A 97 -10.04 4.48 -8.09
N GLY A 98 -8.84 4.76 -7.59
CA GLY A 98 -7.68 5.20 -8.36
C GLY A 98 -7.61 6.71 -8.64
N ALA A 99 -8.64 7.49 -8.24
CA ALA A 99 -8.65 8.92 -8.49
C ALA A 99 -7.84 9.73 -7.44
N SER A 100 -7.55 10.99 -7.76
CA SER A 100 -7.02 11.98 -6.80
C SER A 100 -5.70 11.57 -6.12
N LEU A 101 -4.81 10.89 -6.84
CA LEU A 101 -3.46 10.59 -6.36
C LEU A 101 -2.72 11.89 -6.03
N ARG A 102 -2.21 12.00 -4.81
CA ARG A 102 -1.49 13.20 -4.34
C ARG A 102 -0.45 12.86 -3.28
N ALA A 103 0.63 13.64 -3.26
CA ALA A 103 1.56 13.64 -2.14
C ALA A 103 0.88 14.26 -0.91
N LEU A 104 1.14 13.68 0.27
CA LEU A 104 0.77 14.25 1.54
C LEU A 104 1.96 15.06 2.05
N ASN A 105 1.74 16.35 2.33
CA ASN A 105 2.76 17.21 2.93
C ASN A 105 2.81 16.99 4.45
N VAL A 106 3.03 15.74 4.85
CA VAL A 106 3.23 15.34 6.25
C VAL A 106 4.67 14.87 6.35
N ALA A 107 5.47 15.50 7.21
CA ALA A 107 6.79 15.00 7.54
C ALA A 107 6.62 13.82 8.50
N GLY A 108 6.67 12.59 7.98
CA GLY A 108 6.55 11.35 8.74
C GLY A 108 6.73 10.16 7.81
N GLU A 109 7.54 9.19 8.20
CA GLU A 109 8.14 8.23 7.28
C GLU A 109 7.22 7.06 6.87
N GLU A 110 6.09 6.82 7.55
CA GLU A 110 5.25 5.63 7.31
C GLU A 110 3.76 5.89 7.64
N PRO A 111 2.79 5.43 6.83
CA PRO A 111 1.38 5.58 7.12
C PRO A 111 0.73 4.25 7.59
N ALA A 112 0.06 4.26 8.75
CA ALA A 112 -0.80 3.16 9.20
C ALA A 112 -2.11 3.72 9.78
N TRP A 113 -3.27 3.17 9.37
CA TRP A 113 -4.58 3.55 9.91
C TRP A 113 -5.06 2.60 11.01
N THR A 114 -5.97 3.09 11.87
CA THR A 114 -6.52 2.33 12.99
C THR A 114 -7.70 1.47 12.55
N GLY A 115 -7.49 0.15 12.53
CA GLY A 115 -8.51 -0.90 12.49
C GLY A 115 -7.87 -2.20 12.95
N GLY A 116 -8.43 -2.85 13.98
CA GLY A 116 -7.78 -3.96 14.67
C GLY A 116 -7.56 -5.20 13.80
N GLY A 117 -6.30 -5.46 13.41
CA GLY A 117 -5.81 -6.76 12.95
C GLY A 117 -5.08 -7.52 14.07
N PRO A 118 -5.02 -8.87 14.01
CA PRO A 118 -4.52 -9.70 15.11
C PRO A 118 -3.04 -9.43 15.38
N ALA A 119 -2.71 -9.38 16.67
CA ALA A 119 -1.37 -9.11 17.16
C ALA A 119 -0.42 -10.27 16.82
N GLY A 120 0.66 -9.98 16.09
CA GLY A 120 1.74 -10.93 15.88
C GLY A 120 2.92 -10.39 15.09
N GLY A 121 3.88 -9.75 15.78
CA GLY A 121 5.29 -9.68 15.38
C GLY A 121 5.70 -8.54 14.45
N GLY A 122 6.49 -7.59 14.97
CA GLY A 122 7.17 -6.53 14.19
C GLY A 122 6.44 -5.18 14.18
N SER A 123 6.24 -4.56 15.33
CA SER A 123 5.49 -3.30 15.45
C SER A 123 6.38 -2.07 15.26
N HIS A 124 6.50 -1.58 14.04
CA HIS A 124 6.68 -0.14 13.79
C HIS A 124 5.27 0.45 13.62
N ARG A 125 4.82 1.24 14.59
CA ARG A 125 3.48 1.87 14.61
C ARG A 125 3.64 3.35 14.95
N VAL A 126 3.41 4.23 13.98
CA VAL A 126 3.27 5.66 14.23
C VAL A 126 1.78 5.98 14.36
N TYR A 127 1.38 6.54 15.50
CA TYR A 127 0.01 6.95 15.77
C TYR A 127 -0.17 8.41 15.36
N LEU A 128 -1.03 8.70 14.36
CA LEU A 128 -1.51 10.05 14.11
C LEU A 128 -2.84 10.26 14.84
N PRO A 129 -2.95 11.18 15.81
CA PRO A 129 -4.24 11.59 16.31
C PRO A 129 -4.97 12.38 15.22
N LEU A 130 -6.16 11.90 14.82
CA LEU A 130 -7.07 12.67 14.00
C LEU A 130 -7.56 13.87 14.83
N VAL A 131 -7.08 15.09 14.54
CA VAL A 131 -7.74 16.29 15.04
C VAL A 131 -9.05 16.43 14.28
N VAL A 132 -10.14 15.96 14.89
CA VAL A 132 -11.50 16.31 14.47
C VAL A 132 -11.65 17.80 14.71
N ARG A 133 -11.84 18.59 13.65
CA ARG A 133 -12.35 19.95 13.79
C ARG A 133 -13.86 19.93 13.55
N PRO A 134 -14.63 20.67 14.36
CA PRO A 134 -16.10 20.66 14.34
C PRO A 134 -16.68 21.13 13.01
#